data_AF-A0A4U0U690-F1
#
_entry.id   AF-A0A4U0U690-F1
#
_cell.length_a   1.000
_cell.length_b   1.000
_cell.length_c   1.000
_cell.angle_alpha   90.00
_cell.angle_beta   90.00
_cell.angle_gamma   90.00
#
_symmetry.space_group_name_H-M   'P 1'
#
loop_
_entity.id
_entity.type
_entity.pdbx_description
1 polymer ?
#
loop_
_entity_poly.entity_id
_entity_poly.type
_entity_poly.pdbx_seq_one_letter_code
_entity_poly.pdbx_strand_id
1 'polypeptide(L)'
;MTSGVPQPSTSQTQDQNQNERENENENENKEEKPPHPEIKDDRQTALQALLTADAYIIATPTYSHAPASPLKNLLDCIAGPYLDYAFTQQTLSKKAHGDPSFANFTPDPRILKPRVLGFIVTAGSTTPDQYSLALPNLHLLFYCLHVKCVDQFVGRGCLQAGSVLLRPGLVERAGMLGARVASQVGKGYEEAEYLGEREKGACPYCCLRKFELLRFEGEEEGEEGGENSIGCVTCGARGRLVVGEDGEVLPEFEADSEWSCLTLRGKVKHCEDIVRWGREQEGRMEGIRAEVRRWAELEV
;
A
#
# COMPACT_ATOMS: atom_id res chain seq x y z
N MET A 1 60.52 -6.10 -52.45
CA MET A 1 61.82 -5.41 -52.26
C MET A 1 61.56 -3.92 -52.06
N THR A 2 62.33 -3.29 -51.17
CA THR A 2 62.42 -1.84 -50.82
C THR A 2 61.17 -1.22 -50.17
N SER A 3 61.11 -0.95 -48.85
CA SER A 3 61.84 0.00 -47.98
C SER A 3 61.35 1.46 -48.06
N GLY A 4 60.90 2.02 -46.94
CA GLY A 4 60.71 3.46 -46.74
C GLY A 4 60.08 3.80 -45.38
N VAL A 5 60.88 4.37 -44.47
CA VAL A 5 60.49 4.94 -43.16
C VAL A 5 60.63 6.50 -43.27
N PRO A 6 60.29 7.31 -42.25
CA PRO A 6 59.10 8.16 -42.08
C PRO A 6 59.42 9.67 -42.18
N GLN A 7 58.49 10.59 -41.83
CA GLN A 7 58.72 11.81 -41.01
C GLN A 7 57.40 12.57 -40.69
N PRO A 8 57.37 13.39 -39.61
CA PRO A 8 56.17 13.80 -38.86
C PRO A 8 55.64 15.19 -39.23
N SER A 9 54.38 15.49 -38.88
CA SER A 9 53.75 16.79 -39.05
C SER A 9 53.53 17.50 -37.71
N THR A 10 53.98 18.75 -37.67
CA THR A 10 53.79 19.76 -36.62
C THR A 10 52.58 20.64 -36.94
N SER A 11 51.63 20.77 -36.01
CA SER A 11 50.82 21.99 -35.85
C SER A 11 50.00 21.95 -34.54
N GLN A 12 50.63 22.35 -33.43
CA GLN A 12 49.96 22.84 -32.23
C GLN A 12 50.22 24.35 -32.18
N THR A 13 49.23 25.22 -32.44
CA THR A 13 49.15 26.59 -31.85
C THR A 13 47.93 27.45 -32.23
N GLN A 14 46.90 26.95 -32.94
CA GLN A 14 45.74 27.81 -33.30
C GLN A 14 44.43 27.59 -32.54
N ASP A 15 44.25 26.49 -31.81
CA ASP A 15 42.93 26.17 -31.21
C ASP A 15 42.71 26.68 -29.77
N GLN A 16 43.72 27.22 -29.09
CA GLN A 16 43.56 27.62 -27.68
C GLN A 16 42.95 29.01 -27.47
N ASN A 17 43.02 29.91 -28.46
CA ASN A 17 42.56 31.30 -28.30
C ASN A 17 41.09 31.55 -28.71
N GLN A 18 40.38 30.56 -29.25
CA GLN A 18 38.94 30.67 -29.53
C GLN A 18 38.07 30.21 -28.35
N ASN A 19 38.50 29.19 -27.60
CA ASN A 19 37.73 28.66 -26.46
C ASN A 19 37.69 29.57 -25.23
N GLU A 20 38.61 30.52 -25.08
CA GLU A 20 38.61 31.44 -23.93
C GLU A 20 37.64 32.62 -24.12
N ARG A 21 37.33 33.02 -25.37
CA ARG A 21 36.41 34.13 -25.66
C ARG A 21 34.93 33.72 -25.67
N GLU A 22 34.64 32.44 -25.86
CA GLU A 22 33.27 31.92 -25.79
C GLU A 22 32.81 31.66 -24.34
N ASN A 23 33.75 31.44 -23.41
CA ASN A 23 33.43 31.20 -21.99
C ASN A 23 33.21 32.47 -21.16
N GLU A 24 33.61 33.65 -21.63
CA GLU A 24 33.40 34.91 -20.90
C GLU A 24 32.01 35.55 -21.14
N ASN A 25 31.27 35.12 -22.18
CA ASN A 25 29.95 35.69 -22.52
C ASN A 25 28.75 34.87 -22.03
N GLU A 26 28.94 33.69 -21.42
CA GLU A 26 27.82 32.89 -20.87
C GLU A 26 27.47 33.25 -19.41
N ASN A 27 28.20 34.18 -18.79
CA ASN A 27 28.00 34.52 -17.37
C ASN A 27 27.17 35.80 -17.11
N GLU A 28 26.65 36.48 -18.13
CA GLU A 28 25.93 37.76 -17.95
C GLU A 28 24.39 37.68 -18.13
N ASN A 29 23.79 36.50 -18.24
CA ASN A 29 22.31 36.39 -18.29
C ASN A 29 21.75 35.15 -17.56
N LYS A 30 22.18 34.93 -16.32
CA LYS A 30 21.38 34.12 -15.39
C LYS A 30 20.29 35.02 -14.84
N GLU A 31 19.19 35.16 -15.58
CA GLU A 31 17.91 35.53 -14.97
C GLU A 31 17.71 34.59 -13.77
N GLU A 32 17.70 35.16 -12.55
CA GLU A 32 17.31 34.43 -11.36
C GLU A 32 15.91 33.87 -11.60
N LYS A 33 15.85 32.56 -11.88
CA LYS A 33 14.61 31.83 -11.99
C LYS A 33 13.81 32.17 -10.72
N PRO A 34 12.58 32.69 -10.82
CA PRO A 34 11.82 33.08 -9.64
C PRO A 34 11.80 31.88 -8.69
N PRO A 35 11.93 32.10 -7.36
CA PRO A 35 11.94 31.01 -6.40
C PRO A 35 10.75 30.10 -6.72
N HIS A 36 11.01 28.80 -6.83
CA HIS A 36 9.93 27.83 -7.00
C HIS A 36 8.87 28.17 -5.95
N PRO A 37 7.59 28.31 -6.35
CA PRO A 37 6.55 28.63 -5.39
C PRO A 37 6.66 27.61 -4.26
N GLU A 38 6.72 28.10 -3.02
CA GLU A 38 6.81 27.25 -1.84
C GLU A 38 5.69 26.23 -1.93
N ILE A 39 6.05 24.97 -2.21
CA ILE A 39 5.07 23.90 -2.36
C ILE A 39 4.49 23.68 -0.99
N LYS A 40 3.26 24.17 -0.78
CA LYS A 40 2.56 24.03 0.49
C LYS A 40 2.40 22.55 0.81
N ASP A 41 2.78 22.18 2.02
CA ASP A 41 2.60 20.82 2.52
C ASP A 41 1.11 20.57 2.83
N ASP A 42 0.43 19.89 1.89
CA ASP A 42 -0.99 19.57 2.01
C ASP A 42 -1.28 18.28 2.79
N ARG A 43 -0.27 17.62 3.37
CA ARG A 43 -0.45 16.37 4.14
C ARG A 43 -1.44 16.52 5.27
N GLN A 44 -1.36 17.63 6.02
CA GLN A 44 -2.29 17.89 7.12
C GLN A 44 -3.73 18.04 6.61
N THR A 45 -3.92 18.72 5.48
CA THR A 45 -5.24 18.86 4.86
C THR A 45 -5.80 17.50 4.45
N ALA A 46 -4.99 16.67 3.81
CA ALA A 46 -5.38 15.31 3.43
C ALA A 46 -5.73 14.44 4.65
N LEU A 47 -4.94 14.53 5.72
CA LEU A 47 -5.19 13.85 6.98
C LEU A 47 -6.52 14.27 7.61
N GLN A 48 -6.80 15.58 7.66
CA GLN A 48 -8.06 16.09 8.20
C GLN A 48 -9.26 15.65 7.36
N ALA A 49 -9.13 15.63 6.02
CA ALA A 49 -10.18 15.13 5.14
C ALA A 49 -10.45 13.64 5.38
N LEU A 50 -9.39 12.82 5.51
CA LEU A 50 -9.49 11.40 5.83
C LEU A 50 -10.21 11.18 7.17
N LEU A 51 -9.77 11.85 8.24
CA LEU A 51 -10.39 11.72 9.57
C LEU A 51 -11.82 12.24 9.62
N THR A 52 -12.16 13.26 8.84
CA THR A 52 -13.49 13.87 8.85
C THR A 52 -14.52 13.09 8.04
N ALA A 53 -14.11 12.41 6.96
CA ALA A 53 -15.03 11.68 6.10
C ALA A 53 -15.71 10.49 6.81
N ASP A 54 -16.95 10.19 6.43
CA ASP A 54 -17.75 9.05 6.94
C ASP A 54 -17.63 7.80 6.06
N ALA A 55 -17.23 7.98 4.81
CA ALA A 55 -16.92 6.91 3.89
C ALA A 55 -15.89 7.35 2.84
N TYR A 56 -15.29 6.38 2.17
CA TYR A 56 -14.30 6.62 1.13
C TYR A 56 -14.70 5.96 -0.19
N ILE A 57 -14.41 6.63 -1.30
CA ILE A 57 -14.33 6.00 -2.62
C ILE A 57 -12.93 6.26 -3.13
N ILE A 58 -12.15 5.20 -3.30
CA ILE A 58 -10.77 5.30 -3.77
C ILE A 58 -10.74 4.86 -5.22
N ALA A 59 -10.46 5.81 -6.11
CA ALA A 59 -10.31 5.57 -7.53
C ALA A 59 -8.82 5.71 -7.93
N THR A 60 -8.29 4.72 -8.63
CA THR A 60 -6.87 4.73 -9.04
C THR A 60 -6.67 4.01 -10.37
N PRO A 61 -5.82 4.54 -11.27
CA PRO A 61 -5.33 3.76 -12.40
C PRO A 61 -4.36 2.69 -11.93
N THR A 62 -4.18 1.66 -12.76
CA THR A 62 -3.15 0.64 -12.55
C THR A 62 -1.87 1.03 -13.25
N TYR A 63 -0.76 0.99 -12.53
CA TYR A 63 0.59 1.06 -13.05
C TYR A 63 1.38 -0.15 -12.56
N SER A 64 2.00 -0.90 -13.47
CA SER A 64 2.82 -2.08 -13.13
C SER A 64 2.12 -3.03 -12.14
N HIS A 65 0.92 -3.49 -12.50
CA HIS A 65 0.07 -4.40 -11.71
C HIS A 65 -0.58 -3.81 -10.44
N ALA A 66 -0.15 -2.63 -9.97
CA ALA A 66 -0.53 -2.05 -8.68
C ALA A 66 -1.22 -0.67 -8.82
N PRO A 67 -1.77 -0.10 -7.73
CA PRO A 67 -2.29 1.27 -7.73
C PRO A 67 -1.21 2.29 -8.07
N ALA A 68 -1.62 3.48 -8.52
CA ALA A 68 -0.71 4.59 -8.73
C ALA A 68 0.10 4.93 -7.45
N SER A 69 1.42 4.99 -7.56
CA SER A 69 2.36 5.22 -6.44
C SER A 69 2.09 6.48 -5.61
N PRO A 70 1.63 7.62 -6.16
CA PRO A 70 1.33 8.80 -5.33
C PRO A 70 0.33 8.52 -4.19
N LEU A 71 -0.60 7.57 -4.38
CA LEU A 71 -1.53 7.16 -3.34
C LEU A 71 -0.81 6.47 -2.18
N LYS A 72 0.14 5.57 -2.49
CA LYS A 72 0.98 4.89 -1.49
C LYS A 72 1.85 5.90 -0.75
N ASN A 73 2.51 6.79 -1.49
CA ASN A 73 3.37 7.82 -0.90
C ASN A 73 2.59 8.72 0.07
N LEU A 74 1.39 9.17 -0.31
CA LEU A 74 0.56 9.99 0.57
C LEU A 74 0.21 9.26 1.87
N LEU A 75 -0.30 8.03 1.75
CA LEU A 75 -0.73 7.25 2.91
C LEU A 75 0.43 6.84 3.82
N ASP A 76 1.61 6.52 3.27
CA ASP A 76 2.80 6.26 4.09
C ASP A 76 3.25 7.48 4.90
N CYS A 77 2.99 8.69 4.39
CA CYS A 77 3.35 9.93 5.10
C CYS A 77 2.32 10.39 6.14
N ILE A 78 1.04 10.02 5.99
CA ILE A 78 -0.04 10.55 6.86
C ILE A 78 -0.75 9.47 7.69
N ALA A 79 -0.59 8.20 7.32
CA ALA A 79 -1.19 7.05 8.01
C ALA A 79 -0.09 6.19 8.67
N GLY A 80 -0.39 4.92 8.92
CA GLY A 80 0.48 4.01 9.67
C GLY A 80 0.06 3.92 11.14
N PRO A 81 0.99 3.68 12.08
CA PRO A 81 0.66 3.35 13.47
C PRO A 81 -0.12 4.46 14.19
N TYR A 82 0.08 5.72 13.80
CA TYR A 82 -0.62 6.87 14.38
C TYR A 82 -2.11 6.93 14.03
N LEU A 83 -2.54 6.27 12.95
CA LEU A 83 -3.93 6.15 12.54
C LEU A 83 -4.47 4.72 12.72
N ASP A 84 -3.72 3.85 13.39
CA ASP A 84 -4.16 2.49 13.58
C ASP A 84 -5.27 2.40 14.63
N TYR A 85 -6.39 1.82 14.22
CA TYR A 85 -7.58 1.65 15.04
C TYR A 85 -7.31 0.79 16.28
N ALA A 86 -6.64 -0.35 16.10
CA ALA A 86 -6.41 -1.30 17.19
C ALA A 86 -5.42 -0.73 18.21
N PHE A 87 -4.36 -0.08 17.73
CA PHE A 87 -3.41 0.63 18.59
C PHE A 87 -4.12 1.74 19.37
N THR A 88 -4.93 2.56 18.70
CA THR A 88 -5.71 3.63 19.34
C THR A 88 -6.65 3.09 20.42
N GLN A 89 -7.38 2.01 20.13
CA GLN A 89 -8.30 1.37 21.07
C GLN A 89 -7.55 0.83 22.30
N GLN A 90 -6.43 0.13 22.10
CA GLN A 90 -5.60 -0.37 23.20
C GLN A 90 -5.02 0.75 24.05
N THR A 91 -4.51 1.81 23.43
CA THR A 91 -3.94 2.96 24.14
C THR A 91 -4.98 3.66 25.02
N LEU A 92 -6.18 3.93 24.48
CA LEU A 92 -7.26 4.55 25.26
C LEU A 92 -7.70 3.63 26.41
N SER A 93 -7.80 2.33 26.17
CA SER A 93 -8.11 1.34 27.22
C SER A 93 -7.07 1.34 28.34
N LYS A 94 -5.77 1.22 28.02
CA LYS A 94 -4.69 1.22 29.01
C LYS A 94 -4.61 2.53 29.79
N LYS A 95 -4.83 3.66 29.12
CA LYS A 95 -4.92 4.98 29.76
C LYS A 95 -6.07 5.04 30.77
N ALA A 96 -7.25 4.53 30.42
CA ALA A 96 -8.39 4.46 31.33
C ALA A 96 -8.11 3.58 32.58
N HIS A 97 -7.23 2.59 32.45
CA HIS A 97 -6.77 1.73 33.56
C HIS A 97 -5.54 2.30 34.31
N GLY A 98 -5.08 3.51 34.00
CA GLY A 98 -4.01 4.19 34.73
C GLY A 98 -2.58 3.80 34.33
N ASP A 99 -2.37 3.21 33.15
CA ASP A 99 -1.04 2.87 32.65
C ASP A 99 -0.19 4.15 32.41
N PRO A 100 0.92 4.35 33.16
CA PRO A 100 1.73 5.55 33.05
C PRO A 100 2.41 5.69 31.67
N SER A 101 2.62 4.59 30.95
CA SER A 101 3.23 4.62 29.60
C SER A 101 2.37 5.38 28.58
N PHE A 102 1.08 5.57 28.84
CA PHE A 102 0.15 6.24 27.93
C PHE A 102 -0.45 7.53 28.49
N ALA A 103 -0.02 7.99 29.67
CA ALA A 103 -0.58 9.18 30.32
C ALA A 103 -0.51 10.44 29.42
N ASN A 104 0.61 10.63 28.74
CA ASN A 104 0.90 11.81 27.91
C ASN A 104 0.47 11.65 26.43
N PHE A 105 -0.06 10.49 26.05
CA PHE A 105 -0.51 10.25 24.68
C PHE A 105 -2.04 10.31 24.62
N THR A 106 -2.56 11.08 23.67
CA THR A 106 -4.00 11.19 23.41
C THR A 106 -4.21 11.09 21.90
N PRO A 107 -4.59 9.91 21.37
CA PRO A 107 -4.86 9.75 19.96
C PRO A 107 -6.12 10.54 19.57
N ASP A 108 -6.23 10.89 18.28
CA ASP A 108 -7.43 11.53 17.76
C ASP A 108 -8.62 10.56 17.84
N PRO A 109 -9.72 10.88 18.55
CA PRO A 109 -10.84 9.96 18.72
C PRO A 109 -11.54 9.63 17.40
N ARG A 110 -11.39 10.45 16.35
CA ARG A 110 -11.96 10.19 15.01
C ARG A 110 -11.33 8.97 14.35
N ILE A 111 -10.17 8.49 14.81
CA ILE A 111 -9.57 7.23 14.33
C ILE A 111 -10.55 6.07 14.57
N LEU A 112 -11.26 6.07 15.70
CA LEU A 112 -12.22 5.02 16.05
C LEU A 112 -13.59 5.18 15.37
N LYS A 113 -13.80 6.21 14.55
CA LYS A 113 -15.07 6.41 13.85
C LYS A 113 -15.29 5.26 12.84
N PRO A 114 -16.43 4.54 12.89
CA PRO A 114 -16.74 3.51 11.91
C PRO A 114 -16.89 4.13 10.52
N ARG A 115 -16.31 3.46 9.52
CA ARG A 115 -16.32 3.92 8.13
C ARG A 115 -16.40 2.74 7.18
N VAL A 116 -17.01 3.01 6.03
CA VAL A 116 -17.09 2.09 4.89
C VAL A 116 -16.32 2.66 3.71
N LEU A 117 -15.91 1.80 2.78
CA LEU A 117 -15.27 2.24 1.55
C LEU A 117 -15.65 1.41 0.34
N GLY A 118 -15.40 1.96 -0.84
CA GLY A 118 -15.38 1.20 -2.09
C GLY A 118 -14.16 1.51 -2.96
N PHE A 119 -13.76 0.53 -3.76
CA PHE A 119 -12.58 0.61 -4.62
C PHE A 119 -12.93 0.60 -6.11
N ILE A 120 -12.42 1.59 -6.84
CA ILE A 120 -12.51 1.67 -8.30
C ILE A 120 -11.10 1.63 -8.87
N VAL A 121 -10.78 0.58 -9.61
CA VAL A 121 -9.51 0.49 -10.33
C VAL A 121 -9.79 0.64 -11.82
N THR A 122 -9.00 1.44 -12.54
CA THR A 122 -9.00 1.42 -14.01
C THR A 122 -7.72 0.80 -14.53
N ALA A 123 -7.83 -0.12 -15.48
CA ALA A 123 -6.69 -0.79 -16.10
C ALA A 123 -6.73 -0.61 -17.62
N GLY A 124 -5.57 -0.30 -18.21
CA GLY A 124 -5.42 -0.26 -19.66
C GLY A 124 -5.59 -1.64 -20.30
N SER A 125 -5.08 -2.68 -19.64
CA SER A 125 -5.23 -4.07 -20.10
C SER A 125 -6.63 -4.62 -19.84
N THR A 126 -7.02 -5.60 -20.64
CA THR A 126 -8.20 -6.46 -20.41
C THR A 126 -7.86 -7.76 -19.67
N THR A 127 -6.58 -8.06 -19.48
CA THR A 127 -6.11 -9.31 -18.88
C THR A 127 -5.84 -9.18 -17.37
N PRO A 128 -6.34 -10.10 -16.52
CA PRO A 128 -6.23 -10.00 -15.06
C PRO A 128 -4.83 -9.93 -14.46
N ASP A 129 -3.85 -10.54 -15.12
CA ASP A 129 -2.45 -10.54 -14.70
C ASP A 129 -1.88 -9.11 -14.61
N GLN A 130 -2.33 -8.20 -15.48
CA GLN A 130 -1.81 -6.83 -15.60
C GLN A 130 -2.32 -5.85 -14.53
N TYR A 131 -3.25 -6.28 -13.66
CA TYR A 131 -3.76 -5.52 -12.51
C TYR A 131 -3.93 -6.41 -11.26
N SER A 132 -3.15 -7.48 -11.22
CA SER A 132 -3.21 -8.53 -10.20
C SER A 132 -2.85 -8.07 -8.78
N LEU A 133 -2.27 -6.89 -8.60
CA LEU A 133 -1.95 -6.33 -7.28
C LEU A 133 -2.73 -5.05 -6.96
N ALA A 134 -3.59 -4.57 -7.86
CA ALA A 134 -4.32 -3.31 -7.68
C ALA A 134 -5.25 -3.34 -6.46
N LEU A 135 -6.28 -4.19 -6.48
CA LEU A 135 -7.20 -4.33 -5.34
C LEU A 135 -6.52 -4.82 -4.05
N PRO A 136 -5.61 -5.82 -4.07
CA PRO A 136 -4.87 -6.23 -2.87
C PRO A 136 -4.17 -5.07 -2.16
N ASN A 137 -3.42 -4.25 -2.91
CA ASN A 137 -2.73 -3.10 -2.34
C ASN A 137 -3.71 -2.06 -1.80
N LEU A 138 -4.86 -1.82 -2.44
CA LEU A 138 -5.85 -0.89 -1.91
C LEU A 138 -6.41 -1.33 -0.55
N HIS A 139 -6.65 -2.63 -0.33
CA HIS A 139 -7.00 -3.13 1.00
C HIS A 139 -5.90 -2.85 2.02
N LEU A 140 -4.64 -3.14 1.68
CA LEU A 140 -3.48 -2.93 2.56
C LEU A 140 -3.22 -1.45 2.87
N LEU A 141 -3.49 -0.56 1.93
CA LEU A 141 -3.29 0.88 2.10
C LEU A 141 -4.19 1.50 3.18
N PHE A 142 -5.42 0.99 3.28
CA PHE A 142 -6.44 1.55 4.18
C PHE A 142 -6.67 0.70 5.43
N TYR A 143 -5.99 -0.44 5.57
CA TYR A 143 -6.29 -1.41 6.61
C TYR A 143 -6.18 -0.80 8.02
N CYS A 144 -5.19 0.04 8.30
CA CYS A 144 -4.95 0.62 9.63
C CYS A 144 -6.19 1.35 10.20
N LEU A 145 -7.01 1.95 9.34
CA LEU A 145 -8.22 2.68 9.72
C LEU A 145 -9.40 1.76 10.11
N HIS A 146 -9.25 0.43 9.99
CA HIS A 146 -10.29 -0.57 10.25
C HIS A 146 -11.62 -0.24 9.56
N VAL A 147 -11.54 -0.01 8.25
CA VAL A 147 -12.65 0.38 7.39
C VAL A 147 -13.16 -0.79 6.57
N LYS A 148 -14.49 -0.96 6.50
CA LYS A 148 -15.11 -2.07 5.76
C LYS A 148 -15.18 -1.76 4.27
N CYS A 149 -14.58 -2.60 3.43
CA CYS A 149 -14.83 -2.56 1.99
C CYS A 149 -16.22 -3.14 1.71
N VAL A 150 -17.09 -2.35 1.08
CA VAL A 150 -18.48 -2.75 0.78
C VAL A 150 -18.74 -3.00 -0.70
N ASP A 151 -17.88 -2.52 -1.59
CA ASP A 151 -17.92 -2.84 -3.03
C ASP A 151 -16.57 -2.51 -3.68
N GLN A 152 -16.18 -3.28 -4.70
CA GLN A 152 -14.97 -3.02 -5.49
C GLN A 152 -15.11 -3.54 -6.92
N PHE A 153 -14.44 -2.91 -7.88
CA PHE A 153 -14.29 -3.46 -9.23
C PHE A 153 -13.07 -2.91 -9.98
N VAL A 154 -12.73 -3.58 -11.08
CA VAL A 154 -11.72 -3.14 -12.05
C VAL A 154 -12.39 -2.84 -13.40
N GLY A 155 -12.38 -1.57 -13.81
CA GLY A 155 -12.72 -1.12 -15.16
C GLY A 155 -11.57 -1.40 -16.14
N ARG A 156 -11.78 -2.34 -17.05
CA ARG A 156 -10.73 -2.87 -17.95
C ARG A 156 -10.76 -2.20 -19.32
N GLY A 157 -9.65 -2.25 -20.06
CA GLY A 157 -9.57 -1.70 -21.41
C GLY A 157 -9.62 -0.17 -21.47
N CYS A 158 -9.18 0.50 -20.40
CA CYS A 158 -9.22 1.95 -20.23
C CYS A 158 -7.79 2.54 -20.33
N LEU A 159 -7.16 2.45 -21.50
CA LEU A 159 -5.75 2.85 -21.66
C LEU A 159 -5.55 4.37 -21.63
N GLN A 160 -6.42 5.11 -22.33
CA GLN A 160 -6.30 6.56 -22.48
C GLN A 160 -7.16 7.28 -21.45
N ALA A 161 -6.73 8.47 -21.04
CA ALA A 161 -7.56 9.36 -20.22
C ALA A 161 -8.93 9.59 -20.92
N GLY A 162 -10.02 9.49 -20.17
CA GLY A 162 -11.38 9.62 -20.69
C GLY A 162 -11.93 8.39 -21.45
N SER A 163 -11.10 7.40 -21.81
CA SER A 163 -11.57 6.20 -22.55
C SER A 163 -12.64 5.39 -21.80
N VAL A 164 -12.73 5.54 -20.47
CA VAL A 164 -13.79 4.96 -19.64
C VAL A 164 -15.20 5.36 -20.11
N LEU A 165 -15.37 6.56 -20.69
CA LEU A 165 -16.65 7.05 -21.20
C LEU A 165 -17.11 6.29 -22.46
N LEU A 166 -16.18 5.64 -23.17
CA LEU A 166 -16.46 4.82 -24.34
C LEU A 166 -16.64 3.33 -23.98
N ARG A 167 -16.54 2.97 -22.70
CA ARG A 167 -16.73 1.60 -22.22
C ARG A 167 -18.15 1.46 -21.67
N PRO A 168 -19.05 0.75 -22.38
CA PRO A 168 -20.44 0.60 -21.93
C PRO A 168 -20.51 0.01 -20.52
N GLY A 169 -21.33 0.62 -19.66
CA GLY A 169 -21.61 0.11 -18.32
C GLY A 169 -20.60 0.49 -17.24
N LEU A 170 -19.41 1.01 -17.57
CA LEU A 170 -18.40 1.31 -16.54
C LEU A 170 -18.77 2.51 -15.67
N VAL A 171 -19.37 3.54 -16.25
CA VAL A 171 -19.83 4.72 -15.49
C VAL A 171 -21.02 4.34 -14.61
N GLU A 172 -21.95 3.55 -15.14
CA GLU A 172 -23.09 3.01 -14.39
C GLU A 172 -22.61 2.11 -13.25
N ARG A 173 -21.58 1.29 -13.49
CA ARG A 173 -20.98 0.43 -12.46
C ARG A 173 -20.33 1.25 -11.34
N ALA A 174 -19.67 2.36 -11.66
CA ALA A 174 -19.13 3.30 -10.69
C ALA A 174 -20.24 3.99 -9.89
N GLY A 175 -21.33 4.39 -10.54
CA GLY A 175 -22.53 4.94 -9.90
C GLY A 175 -23.16 3.96 -8.91
N MET A 176 -23.27 2.67 -9.30
CA MET A 176 -23.76 1.60 -8.42
C MET A 176 -22.86 1.39 -7.20
N LEU A 177 -21.53 1.43 -7.38
CA LEU A 177 -20.59 1.37 -6.26
C LEU A 177 -20.82 2.55 -5.29
N GLY A 178 -20.98 3.76 -5.82
CA GLY A 178 -21.26 4.95 -5.00
C GLY A 178 -22.56 4.80 -4.20
N ALA A 179 -23.64 4.32 -4.82
CA ALA A 179 -24.92 4.06 -4.15
C ALA A 179 -24.78 2.99 -3.04
N ARG A 180 -24.01 1.93 -3.29
CA ARG A 180 -23.73 0.89 -2.30
C ARG A 180 -22.93 1.43 -1.11
N VAL A 181 -21.88 2.21 -1.35
CA VAL A 181 -21.12 2.89 -0.29
C VAL A 181 -22.04 3.77 0.54
N ALA A 182 -22.84 4.63 -0.09
CA ALA A 182 -23.80 5.49 0.59
C ALA A 182 -24.80 4.70 1.46
N SER A 183 -25.28 3.55 0.98
CA SER A 183 -26.23 2.70 1.73
C SER A 183 -25.67 2.07 3.01
N GLN A 184 -24.34 2.01 3.15
CA GLN A 184 -23.66 1.41 4.31
C GLN A 184 -23.05 2.44 5.25
N VAL A 185 -23.15 3.74 4.94
CA VAL A 185 -22.64 4.82 5.81
C VAL A 185 -23.30 4.75 7.20
N GLY A 186 -22.49 4.92 8.24
CA GLY A 186 -22.93 4.91 9.64
C GLY A 186 -23.00 3.52 10.29
N LYS A 187 -22.85 2.44 9.51
CA LYS A 187 -22.78 1.07 10.05
C LYS A 187 -21.39 0.76 10.63
N GLY A 188 -21.34 -0.03 11.69
CA GLY A 188 -20.09 -0.59 12.21
C GLY A 188 -19.42 -1.56 11.23
N TYR A 189 -18.15 -1.91 11.46
CA TYR A 189 -17.37 -2.80 10.58
C TYR A 189 -18.04 -4.19 10.37
N GLU A 190 -18.60 -4.75 11.44
CA GLU A 190 -19.30 -6.05 11.41
C GLU A 190 -20.73 -5.94 10.87
N GLU A 191 -21.37 -4.78 10.98
CA GLU A 191 -22.74 -4.54 10.49
C GLU A 191 -22.79 -4.19 9.00
N ALA A 192 -21.70 -3.61 8.47
CA ALA A 192 -21.60 -3.24 7.07
C ALA A 192 -21.41 -4.49 6.18
N GLU A 193 -22.19 -4.55 5.11
CA GLU A 193 -22.21 -5.70 4.19
C GLU A 193 -21.41 -5.42 2.93
N TYR A 194 -20.74 -6.45 2.41
CA TYR A 194 -20.15 -6.40 1.07
C TYR A 194 -21.25 -6.67 0.03
N LEU A 195 -21.56 -5.64 -0.75
CA LEU A 195 -22.59 -5.61 -1.79
C LEU A 195 -22.02 -5.77 -3.20
N GLY A 196 -20.69 -5.86 -3.32
CA GLY A 196 -20.00 -6.08 -4.60
C GLY A 196 -20.15 -7.49 -5.16
N GLU A 197 -19.61 -7.71 -6.35
CA GLU A 197 -19.52 -9.05 -6.93
C GLU A 197 -18.54 -9.91 -6.13
N ARG A 198 -18.91 -11.18 -5.89
CA ARG A 198 -18.10 -12.17 -5.17
C ARG A 198 -17.92 -13.41 -6.03
N GLU A 199 -16.68 -13.76 -6.31
CA GLU A 199 -16.33 -15.02 -6.99
C GLU A 199 -16.38 -16.22 -6.03
N LYS A 200 -16.69 -17.41 -6.56
CA LYS A 200 -16.57 -18.68 -5.83
C LYS A 200 -15.12 -18.86 -5.35
N GLY A 201 -14.93 -19.20 -4.08
CA GLY A 201 -13.60 -19.31 -3.45
C GLY A 201 -12.90 -17.98 -3.15
N ALA A 202 -13.61 -16.84 -3.20
CA ALA A 202 -13.05 -15.57 -2.74
C ALA A 202 -12.92 -15.52 -1.21
N CYS A 203 -11.85 -14.89 -0.71
CA CYS A 203 -11.65 -14.66 0.71
C CYS A 203 -12.86 -13.91 1.34
N PRO A 204 -13.38 -14.34 2.50
CA PRO A 204 -14.57 -13.74 3.10
C PRO A 204 -14.35 -12.27 3.49
N TYR A 205 -13.10 -11.89 3.82
CA TYR A 205 -12.74 -10.55 4.28
C TYR A 205 -12.48 -9.56 3.15
N CYS A 206 -11.51 -9.83 2.27
CA CYS A 206 -11.16 -8.90 1.19
C CYS A 206 -11.96 -9.11 -0.10
N CYS A 207 -12.73 -10.21 -0.19
CA CYS A 207 -13.54 -10.58 -1.35
C CYS A 207 -12.71 -10.81 -2.63
N LEU A 208 -11.42 -11.15 -2.49
CA LEU A 208 -10.51 -11.47 -3.59
C LEU A 208 -10.11 -12.95 -3.55
N ARG A 209 -9.91 -13.54 -4.73
CA ARG A 209 -9.40 -14.91 -4.90
C ARG A 209 -7.90 -14.88 -5.19
N LYS A 210 -7.11 -14.49 -4.18
CA LYS A 210 -5.64 -14.40 -4.27
C LYS A 210 -5.03 -14.96 -2.99
N PHE A 211 -4.18 -15.95 -3.14
CA PHE A 211 -3.59 -16.70 -2.06
C PHE A 211 -2.19 -17.17 -2.43
N GLU A 212 -1.38 -17.41 -1.41
CA GLU A 212 -0.10 -18.10 -1.50
C GLU A 212 -0.25 -19.49 -0.88
N LEU A 213 0.52 -20.44 -1.40
CA LEU A 213 0.67 -21.74 -0.75
C LEU A 213 1.58 -21.58 0.47
N LEU A 214 1.12 -22.04 1.60
CA LEU A 214 1.91 -22.06 2.82
C LEU A 214 2.60 -23.41 2.91
N ARG A 215 3.93 -23.39 3.06
CA ARG A 215 4.68 -24.53 3.55
C ARG A 215 5.05 -24.26 4.99
N PHE A 216 4.52 -25.06 5.89
CA PHE A 216 5.05 -25.10 7.25
C PHE A 216 6.23 -26.06 7.24
N GLU A 217 7.45 -25.50 7.29
CA GLU A 217 8.66 -26.26 7.58
C GLU A 217 8.92 -26.14 9.09
N GLY A 218 8.42 -27.08 9.89
CA GLY A 218 8.76 -27.14 11.32
C GLY A 218 7.73 -27.81 12.21
N GLU A 219 8.20 -28.78 13.00
CA GLU A 219 7.51 -29.43 14.11
C GLU A 219 7.45 -28.51 15.35
N GLU A 220 7.09 -27.23 15.20
CA GLU A 220 6.73 -26.43 16.38
C GLU A 220 5.28 -26.78 16.75
N GLU A 221 5.12 -27.46 17.89
CA GLU A 221 3.82 -27.80 18.48
C GLU A 221 2.94 -26.55 18.61
N GLY A 222 2.02 -26.35 17.66
CA GLY A 222 1.02 -25.30 17.71
C GLY A 222 0.59 -24.69 16.38
N GLU A 223 1.35 -24.86 15.29
CA GLU A 223 0.95 -24.37 13.97
C GLU A 223 0.38 -25.51 13.10
N GLU A 224 -0.95 -25.63 13.07
CA GLU A 224 -1.67 -26.60 12.23
C GLU A 224 -1.56 -26.22 10.74
N GLY A 225 -0.43 -26.57 10.15
CA GLY A 225 -0.11 -26.35 8.76
C GLY A 225 -0.21 -27.60 7.90
N GLY A 226 -1.43 -28.07 7.62
CA GLY A 226 -1.62 -29.28 6.81
C GLY A 226 -1.19 -29.16 5.34
N GLU A 227 -1.20 -30.27 4.62
CA GLU A 227 -1.06 -30.30 3.15
C GLU A 227 -2.08 -29.34 2.50
N ASN A 228 -1.65 -28.61 1.46
CA ASN A 228 -2.48 -27.64 0.72
C ASN A 228 -2.96 -26.42 1.53
N SER A 229 -2.28 -26.09 2.63
CA SER A 229 -2.52 -24.85 3.37
C SER A 229 -2.26 -23.61 2.51
N ILE A 230 -3.11 -22.59 2.68
CA ILE A 230 -3.01 -21.32 1.96
C ILE A 230 -3.18 -20.12 2.88
N GLY A 231 -2.57 -19.00 2.48
CA GLY A 231 -2.75 -17.69 3.10
C GLY A 231 -3.27 -16.69 2.08
N CYS A 232 -4.28 -15.90 2.42
CA CYS A 232 -4.72 -14.82 1.54
C CYS A 232 -3.64 -13.74 1.44
N VAL A 233 -3.04 -13.52 0.27
CA VAL A 233 -1.97 -12.51 0.08
C VAL A 233 -2.40 -11.06 0.36
N THR A 234 -3.71 -10.81 0.46
CA THR A 234 -4.25 -9.48 0.75
C THR A 234 -4.42 -9.21 2.24
N CYS A 235 -4.83 -10.21 3.01
CA CYS A 235 -5.17 -9.98 4.42
C CYS A 235 -4.52 -10.95 5.39
N GLY A 236 -3.95 -12.06 4.92
CA GLY A 236 -3.36 -13.10 5.77
C GLY A 236 -4.33 -14.20 6.20
N ALA A 237 -5.63 -14.07 5.91
CA ALA A 237 -6.62 -15.10 6.26
C ALA A 237 -6.19 -16.50 5.78
N ARG A 238 -6.20 -17.47 6.71
CA ARG A 238 -5.77 -18.84 6.42
C ARG A 238 -6.91 -19.65 5.82
N GLY A 239 -6.52 -20.74 5.16
CA GLY A 239 -7.44 -21.67 4.53
C GLY A 239 -6.70 -22.87 3.95
N ARG A 240 -7.39 -23.63 3.13
CA ARG A 240 -6.81 -24.75 2.36
C ARG A 240 -7.35 -24.77 0.94
N LEU A 241 -6.63 -25.41 0.02
CA LEU A 241 -7.19 -25.77 -1.29
C LEU A 241 -8.02 -27.04 -1.15
N VAL A 242 -9.23 -27.01 -1.72
CA VAL A 242 -10.14 -28.14 -1.79
C VAL A 242 -10.49 -28.46 -3.24
N VAL A 243 -10.61 -29.75 -3.55
CA VAL A 243 -11.13 -30.21 -4.84
C VAL A 243 -12.64 -30.40 -4.69
N GLY A 244 -13.42 -29.63 -5.43
CA GLY A 244 -14.88 -29.74 -5.46
C GLY A 244 -15.36 -31.01 -6.17
N GLU A 245 -16.64 -31.33 -6.02
CA GLU A 245 -17.29 -32.47 -6.69
C GLU A 245 -17.23 -32.37 -8.22
N ASP A 246 -17.15 -31.15 -8.76
CA ASP A 246 -16.99 -30.82 -10.17
C ASP A 246 -15.53 -30.91 -10.66
N GLY A 247 -14.59 -31.26 -9.77
CA GLY A 247 -13.16 -31.29 -10.04
C GLY A 247 -12.48 -29.91 -9.99
N GLU A 248 -13.22 -28.83 -9.66
CA GLU A 248 -12.64 -27.49 -9.53
C GLU A 248 -11.82 -27.37 -8.25
N VAL A 249 -10.60 -26.84 -8.34
CA VAL A 249 -9.74 -26.59 -7.17
C VAL A 249 -9.95 -25.15 -6.69
N LEU A 250 -10.43 -24.98 -5.47
CA LEU A 250 -10.76 -23.68 -4.91
C LEU A 250 -10.23 -23.48 -3.49
N PRO A 251 -9.95 -22.22 -3.10
CA PRO A 251 -9.75 -21.86 -1.72
C PRO A 251 -10.99 -22.07 -0.86
N GLU A 252 -10.80 -22.69 0.30
CA GLU A 252 -11.72 -22.63 1.43
C GLU A 252 -11.03 -21.91 2.59
N PHE A 253 -11.52 -20.72 2.93
CA PHE A 253 -10.95 -19.87 3.99
C PHE A 253 -11.68 -20.05 5.31
N GLU A 254 -10.95 -19.85 6.41
CA GLU A 254 -11.52 -19.79 7.75
C GLU A 254 -12.55 -18.67 7.90
N ALA A 255 -13.70 -19.00 8.49
CA ALA A 255 -14.78 -18.05 8.75
C ALA A 255 -14.43 -17.02 9.83
N ASP A 256 -13.56 -17.38 10.78
CA ASP A 256 -13.04 -16.49 11.83
C ASP A 256 -11.52 -16.64 11.89
N SER A 257 -10.80 -15.79 11.14
CA SER A 257 -9.35 -15.88 10.98
C SER A 257 -8.64 -14.83 11.83
N GLU A 258 -7.78 -15.29 12.73
CA GLU A 258 -6.94 -14.43 13.57
C GLU A 258 -5.74 -13.87 12.82
N TRP A 259 -5.48 -14.37 11.61
CA TRP A 259 -4.39 -13.92 10.75
C TRP A 259 -4.81 -12.78 9.83
N SER A 260 -6.11 -12.57 9.66
CA SER A 260 -6.64 -11.53 8.79
C SER A 260 -6.38 -10.15 9.39
N CYS A 261 -5.50 -9.34 8.78
CA CYS A 261 -5.25 -7.96 9.18
C CYS A 261 -6.47 -7.04 8.97
N LEU A 262 -7.52 -7.52 8.30
CA LEU A 262 -8.78 -6.82 8.14
C LEU A 262 -9.74 -7.05 9.32
N THR A 263 -9.60 -8.14 10.08
CA THR A 263 -10.41 -8.37 11.30
C THR A 263 -9.81 -7.60 12.48
N LEU A 264 -10.65 -7.20 13.43
CA LEU A 264 -10.14 -6.58 14.66
C LEU A 264 -9.21 -7.53 15.42
N ARG A 265 -9.57 -8.82 15.47
CA ARG A 265 -8.77 -9.86 16.12
C ARG A 265 -7.36 -9.95 15.53
N GLY A 266 -7.23 -10.00 14.20
CA GLY A 266 -5.92 -10.06 13.57
C GLY A 266 -5.11 -8.78 13.69
N LYS A 267 -5.76 -7.62 13.75
CA LYS A 267 -5.07 -6.36 14.10
C LYS A 267 -4.50 -6.38 15.51
N VAL A 268 -5.29 -6.81 16.48
CA VAL A 268 -4.86 -6.92 17.88
C VAL A 268 -3.67 -7.89 18.00
N LYS A 269 -3.76 -9.07 17.36
CA LYS A 269 -2.64 -10.04 17.29
C LYS A 269 -1.37 -9.39 16.72
N HIS A 270 -1.50 -8.64 15.62
CA HIS A 270 -0.36 -7.93 15.03
C HIS A 270 0.23 -6.85 15.94
N CYS A 271 -0.61 -6.05 16.61
CA CYS A 271 -0.15 -5.06 17.58
C CYS A 271 0.62 -5.72 18.73
N GLU A 272 0.12 -6.85 19.25
CA GLU A 272 0.77 -7.62 20.32
C GLU A 272 2.13 -8.17 19.88
N ASP A 273 2.23 -8.70 18.65
CA ASP A 273 3.48 -9.19 18.09
C ASP A 273 4.53 -8.07 17.94
N ILE A 274 4.14 -6.90 17.39
CA ILE A 274 5.03 -5.74 17.30
C ILE A 274 5.50 -5.29 18.69
N VAL A 275 4.60 -5.22 19.67
CA VAL A 275 4.96 -4.82 21.05
C VAL A 275 5.91 -5.82 21.68
N ARG A 276 5.71 -7.13 21.45
CA ARG A 276 6.62 -8.18 21.92
C ARG A 276 8.02 -7.97 21.35
N TRP A 277 8.14 -7.82 20.03
CA TRP A 277 9.42 -7.60 19.36
C TRP A 277 10.08 -6.28 19.75
N GLY A 278 9.30 -5.21 19.91
CA GLY A 278 9.81 -3.92 20.37
C GLY A 278 10.47 -4.00 21.75
N ARG A 279 9.86 -4.74 22.69
CA ARG A 279 10.44 -4.97 24.03
C ARG A 279 11.73 -5.78 23.97
N GLU A 280 11.78 -6.81 23.12
CA GLU A 280 13.00 -7.61 22.94
C GLU A 280 14.15 -6.77 22.37
N GLN A 281 13.84 -5.86 21.45
CA GLN A 281 14.82 -4.96 20.83
C GLN A 281 15.28 -3.82 21.74
N GLU A 282 14.44 -3.37 22.67
CA GLU A 282 14.77 -2.29 23.61
C GLU A 282 16.06 -2.58 24.40
N GLY A 283 16.21 -3.83 24.87
CA GLY A 283 17.44 -4.30 25.53
C GLY A 283 18.66 -4.45 24.61
N ARG A 284 18.49 -4.30 23.29
CA ARG A 284 19.51 -4.50 22.26
C ARG A 284 19.81 -3.24 21.46
N MET A 285 19.24 -2.09 21.82
CA MET A 285 19.31 -0.85 21.03
C MET A 285 20.73 -0.34 20.79
N GLU A 286 21.65 -0.51 21.74
CA GLU A 286 23.06 -0.13 21.54
C GLU A 286 23.74 -0.99 20.47
N GLY A 287 23.51 -2.31 20.50
CA GLY A 287 23.99 -3.24 19.49
C GLY A 287 23.39 -2.93 18.12
N ILE A 288 22.08 -2.68 18.05
CA ILE A 288 21.40 -2.28 16.81
C ILE A 288 22.03 -1.00 16.24
N ARG A 289 22.27 0.03 17.07
CA ARG A 289 22.91 1.27 16.64
C ARG A 289 24.36 1.07 16.17
N ALA A 290 25.10 0.16 16.80
CA ALA A 290 26.45 -0.18 16.38
C ALA A 290 26.46 -0.87 15.01
N GLU A 291 25.56 -1.83 14.79
CA GLU A 291 25.38 -2.49 13.50
C GLU A 291 24.98 -1.48 12.41
N VAL A 292 24.04 -0.58 12.68
CA VAL A 292 23.64 0.48 11.73
C VAL A 292 24.84 1.34 11.34
N ARG A 293 25.68 1.76 12.29
CA ARG A 293 26.92 2.50 11.97
C ARG A 293 27.86 1.67 11.10
N ARG A 294 28.12 0.41 11.47
CA ARG A 294 28.97 -0.49 10.68
C ARG A 294 28.47 -0.61 9.24
N TRP A 295 27.17 -0.81 9.04
CA TRP A 295 26.58 -0.92 7.69
C TRP A 295 26.57 0.40 6.92
N ALA A 296 26.44 1.54 7.61
CA ALA A 296 26.53 2.86 6.98
C ALA A 296 27.96 3.22 6.52
N GLU A 297 28.97 2.63 7.14
CA GLU A 297 30.40 2.82 6.82
C GLU A 297 30.91 1.85 5.76
N LEU A 298 30.12 0.86 5.33
CA LEU A 298 30.48 0.01 4.20
C LEU A 298 30.40 0.84 2.92
N GLU A 299 31.55 1.13 2.31
CA GLU A 299 31.60 1.61 0.93
C GLU A 299 30.97 0.53 0.04
N VAL A 300 29.92 0.92 -0.69
CA VAL A 300 29.25 0.10 -1.72
C VAL A 300 29.86 0.41 -3.07
#